data_AF-A0A7G1I9C9-F1
#
_entry.id   AF-A0A7G1I9C9-F1
#
_cell.length_a   1.000
_cell.length_b   1.000
_cell.length_c   1.000
_cell.angle_alpha   90.00
_cell.angle_beta   90.00
_cell.angle_gamma   90.00
#
_symmetry.space_group_name_H-M   'P 1'
#
loop_
_entity.id
_entity.type
_entity.pdbx_description
1 polymer ?
#
loop_
_entity_poly.entity_id
_entity_poly.type
_entity_poly.pdbx_seq_one_letter_code
_entity_poly.pdbx_strand_id
1 'polypeptide(L)'
;MLETAERLAGEERAPAPALHRLTVGALRAVADGRRPRDLLLDAYLLRAMGIAGWAPALTECARCATPGPHRAFHIAAGAVSARTAVPPVRRHRRWACWS
;
A
#
# COMPACT_ATOMS: atom_id res chain seq x y z
N MET A 1 12.75 0.17 6.47
CA MET A 1 12.72 -0.95 5.49
C MET A 1 12.98 -2.26 6.19
N LEU A 2 14.19 -2.52 6.71
CA LEU A 2 14.53 -3.80 7.37
C LEU A 2 13.66 -4.09 8.60
N GLU A 3 13.55 -3.14 9.55
CA GLU A 3 12.66 -3.27 10.71
C GLU A 3 11.20 -3.54 10.30
N THR A 4 10.72 -2.87 9.25
CA THR A 4 9.37 -3.12 8.73
C THR A 4 9.24 -4.48 8.08
N ALA A 5 10.26 -4.93 7.35
CA ALA A 5 10.31 -6.26 6.74
C ALA A 5 10.22 -7.34 7.80
N GLU A 6 10.93 -7.17 8.91
CA GLU A 6 10.91 -8.07 10.06
C GLU A 6 9.52 -8.12 10.70
N ARG A 7 8.89 -6.96 10.95
CA ARG A 7 7.52 -6.92 11.51
C ARG A 7 6.44 -7.48 10.59
N LEU A 8 6.64 -7.40 9.26
CA LEU A 8 5.67 -7.90 8.26
C LEU A 8 5.93 -9.34 7.85
N ALA A 9 7.16 -9.85 8.04
CA ALA A 9 7.41 -11.27 7.99
C ALA A 9 6.58 -11.89 9.12
N GLY A 10 5.62 -12.75 8.77
CA GLY A 10 4.65 -13.31 9.71
C GLY A 10 5.28 -14.26 10.73
N GLU A 11 4.73 -15.47 10.85
CA GLU A 11 5.23 -16.44 11.82
C GLU A 11 6.72 -16.77 11.64
N GLU A 12 7.43 -16.88 12.76
CA GLU A 12 8.84 -17.27 12.82
C GLU A 12 9.03 -18.64 12.13
N ARG A 13 9.92 -18.69 11.12
CA ARG A 13 10.18 -19.85 10.21
C ARG A 13 9.21 -20.04 9.04
N ALA A 14 8.26 -19.13 8.82
CA ALA A 14 7.51 -19.09 7.56
C ALA A 14 8.26 -18.23 6.52
N PRO A 15 8.78 -18.81 5.41
CA PRO A 15 9.51 -18.03 4.41
C PRO A 15 8.60 -16.99 3.76
N ALA A 16 9.03 -15.72 3.74
CA ALA A 16 8.37 -14.63 3.02
C ALA A 16 9.18 -14.20 1.77
N PRO A 17 9.32 -15.06 0.74
CA PRO A 17 10.22 -14.82 -0.39
C PRO A 17 9.86 -13.58 -1.22
N ALA A 18 8.56 -13.24 -1.31
CA ALA A 18 8.10 -12.02 -1.97
C ALA A 18 8.60 -10.76 -1.23
N LEU A 19 8.45 -10.73 0.10
CA LEU A 19 8.89 -9.62 0.94
C LEU A 19 10.42 -9.49 0.93
N HIS A 20 11.14 -10.62 0.94
CA HIS A 20 12.59 -10.64 0.82
C HIS A 20 13.05 -10.02 -0.50
N ARG A 21 12.52 -10.47 -1.64
CA ARG A 21 12.88 -9.92 -2.97
C ARG A 21 12.56 -8.44 -3.08
N LEU A 22 11.41 -8.00 -2.56
CA LEU A 22 11.03 -6.60 -2.51
C LEU A 22 12.06 -5.76 -1.71
N THR A 23 12.46 -6.26 -0.54
CA THR A 23 13.42 -5.58 0.35
C THR A 23 14.79 -5.47 -0.31
N VAL A 24 15.29 -6.52 -0.95
CA VAL A 24 16.55 -6.48 -1.70
C VAL A 24 16.47 -5.47 -2.86
N GLY A 25 15.37 -5.45 -3.61
CA GLY A 25 15.16 -4.47 -4.68
C GLY A 25 15.13 -3.02 -4.18
N ALA A 26 14.51 -2.77 -3.03
CA ALA A 26 14.46 -1.45 -2.41
C ALA A 26 15.86 -0.98 -1.95
N LEU A 27 16.65 -1.85 -1.32
CA LEU A 27 18.01 -1.52 -0.91
C LEU A 27 18.93 -1.20 -2.10
N ARG A 28 18.80 -1.94 -3.20
CA ARG A 28 19.50 -1.61 -4.46
C ARG A 28 19.10 -0.24 -4.99
N ALA A 29 17.81 0.08 -4.99
CA ALA A 29 17.34 1.40 -5.44
C ALA A 29 17.84 2.55 -4.54
N VAL A 30 17.99 2.31 -3.24
CA VAL A 30 18.61 3.28 -2.32
C VAL A 30 20.09 3.47 -2.65
N ALA A 31 20.83 2.38 -2.90
CA ALA A 31 22.24 2.44 -3.26
C ALA A 31 22.47 3.15 -4.61
N ASP A 32 21.58 2.96 -5.58
CA ASP A 32 21.64 3.60 -6.90
C ASP A 32 21.46 5.13 -6.85
N GLY A 33 20.82 5.67 -5.81
CA GLY A 33 20.66 7.12 -5.60
C GLY A 33 19.83 7.88 -6.64
N ARG A 34 19.20 7.20 -7.61
CA ARG A 34 18.47 7.84 -8.73
C ARG A 34 17.11 8.47 -8.35
N ARG A 35 16.58 8.18 -7.16
CA ARG A 35 15.26 8.66 -6.70
C ARG A 35 15.33 9.09 -5.24
N PRO A 36 14.55 10.10 -4.81
CA PRO A 36 14.44 10.49 -3.41
C PRO A 36 14.13 9.28 -2.49
N ARG A 37 14.78 9.25 -1.33
CA ARG A 37 14.73 8.11 -0.39
C ARG A 37 13.35 7.95 0.24
N ASP A 38 12.66 9.06 0.47
CA ASP A 38 11.27 9.15 0.91
C ASP A 38 10.32 8.43 -0.06
N LEU A 39 10.39 8.75 -1.37
CA LEU A 39 9.60 8.06 -2.40
C LEU A 39 9.89 6.57 -2.47
N LEU A 40 11.15 6.15 -2.28
CA LEU A 40 11.51 4.73 -2.23
C LEU A 40 10.93 4.04 -1.00
N LEU A 41 10.93 4.71 0.15
CA LEU A 41 10.35 4.20 1.39
C LEU A 41 8.83 4.04 1.27
N ASP A 42 8.13 5.06 0.77
CA ASP A 42 6.68 5.00 0.58
C ASP A 42 6.28 3.88 -0.38
N ALA A 43 6.97 3.78 -1.51
CA ALA A 43 6.72 2.73 -2.49
C ALA A 43 7.07 1.32 -1.96
N TYR A 44 8.03 1.21 -1.05
CA TYR A 44 8.33 -0.05 -0.37
C TYR A 44 7.21 -0.42 0.61
N LEU A 45 6.78 0.51 1.46
CA LEU A 45 5.73 0.28 2.46
C LEU A 45 4.42 -0.18 1.81
N LEU A 46 3.96 0.53 0.77
CA LEU A 46 2.73 0.18 0.05
C LEU A 46 2.75 -1.23 -0.53
N ARG A 47 3.88 -1.66 -1.08
CA ARG A 47 4.03 -3.01 -1.65
C ARG A 47 4.19 -4.08 -0.59
N ALA A 48 4.96 -3.80 0.46
CA ALA A 48 5.19 -4.73 1.57
C ALA A 48 3.87 -5.05 2.30
N MET A 49 3.03 -4.04 2.47
CA MET A 49 1.69 -4.19 3.06
C MET A 49 0.80 -5.07 2.20
N GLY A 50 0.78 -4.88 0.88
CA GLY A 50 0.06 -5.76 -0.04
C GLY A 50 0.54 -7.22 0.03
N ILE A 51 1.85 -7.45 0.17
CA ILE A 51 2.43 -8.79 0.37
C ILE A 51 1.98 -9.41 1.70
N ALA A 52 1.86 -8.59 2.75
CA ALA A 52 1.39 -9.02 4.07
C ALA A 52 -0.14 -9.16 4.16
N GLY A 53 -0.89 -9.00 3.05
CA GLY A 53 -2.34 -9.11 3.03
C GLY A 53 -3.09 -7.83 3.42
N TRP A 54 -2.40 -6.70 3.60
CA TRP A 54 -3.01 -5.39 3.80
C TRP A 54 -2.95 -4.57 2.50
N ALA A 55 -4.03 -4.60 1.72
CA ALA A 55 -4.10 -3.92 0.42
C ALA A 55 -4.84 -2.57 0.53
N PRO A 56 -4.13 -1.42 0.70
CA PRO A 56 -4.78 -0.13 0.78
C PRO A 56 -5.48 0.27 -0.54
N ALA A 57 -6.65 0.90 -0.44
CA ALA A 57 -7.36 1.44 -1.59
C ALA A 57 -6.73 2.78 -2.00
N LEU A 58 -5.92 2.76 -3.08
CA LEU A 58 -5.15 3.93 -3.53
C LEU A 58 -5.75 4.63 -4.76
N THR A 59 -6.63 3.95 -5.49
CA THR A 59 -7.16 4.41 -6.78
C THR A 59 -8.60 4.90 -6.71
N GLU A 60 -9.37 4.41 -5.74
CA GLU A 60 -10.77 4.78 -5.54
C GLU A 60 -11.02 5.34 -4.14
N CYS A 61 -11.97 6.27 -4.06
CA CYS A 61 -12.33 6.90 -2.79
C CYS A 61 -13.00 5.88 -1.85
N ALA A 62 -12.49 5.76 -0.63
CA ALA A 62 -13.03 4.90 0.43
C ALA A 62 -14.53 5.13 0.72
N ARG A 63 -15.03 6.35 0.46
CA ARG A 63 -16.38 6.78 0.79
C ARG A 63 -17.38 6.63 -0.37
N CYS A 64 -16.95 6.89 -1.60
CA CYS A 64 -17.85 7.01 -2.75
C CYS A 64 -17.41 6.20 -3.98
N ALA A 65 -16.30 5.45 -3.89
CA ALA A 65 -15.73 4.64 -4.97
C ALA A 65 -15.39 5.41 -6.25
N THR A 66 -15.38 6.75 -6.22
CA THR A 66 -15.02 7.57 -7.38
C THR A 66 -13.52 7.43 -7.66
N PRO A 67 -13.10 7.11 -8.89
CA PRO A 67 -11.72 7.26 -9.32
C PRO A 67 -11.32 8.73 -9.24
N GLY A 68 -10.20 9.03 -8.61
CA GLY A 68 -9.72 10.40 -8.47
C GLY A 68 -8.38 10.58 -9.17
N PRO A 69 -7.92 11.83 -9.29
CA PRO A 69 -6.74 12.23 -8.55
C PRO A 69 -7.13 12.41 -7.07
N HIS A 70 -6.80 11.43 -6.23
CA HIS A 70 -6.97 11.55 -4.78
C HIS A 70 -5.79 12.30 -4.18
N ARG A 71 -6.05 13.19 -3.22
CA ARG A 71 -5.01 14.04 -2.61
C ARG A 71 -4.82 13.82 -1.11
N ALA A 72 -5.62 12.94 -0.52
CA ALA A 72 -5.56 12.62 0.91
C ALA A 72 -5.64 11.10 1.10
N PHE A 73 -4.77 10.57 1.95
CA PHE A 73 -4.73 9.17 2.36
C PHE A 73 -5.04 9.08 3.85
N HIS A 74 -6.04 8.29 4.23
CA HIS A 74 -6.43 8.08 5.62
C HIS A 74 -5.80 6.79 6.14
N ILE A 75 -4.74 6.92 6.95
CA ILE A 75 -3.93 5.81 7.45
C ILE A 75 -4.79 4.74 8.12
N ALA A 76 -5.66 5.11 9.07
CA ALA A 76 -6.48 4.15 9.81
C ALA A 76 -7.55 3.43 8.95
N ALA A 77 -7.91 4.01 7.80
CA ALA A 77 -8.84 3.38 6.86
C ALA A 77 -8.10 2.62 5.75
N GLY A 78 -6.77 2.77 5.66
CA GLY A 78 -5.97 2.23 4.56
C GLY A 78 -6.45 2.72 3.19
N ALA A 79 -7.03 3.91 3.08
CA ALA A 79 -7.73 4.30 1.86
C ALA A 79 -7.68 5.80 1.57
N VAL A 80 -7.74 6.13 0.29
CA VAL A 80 -7.77 7.52 -0.18
C VAL A 80 -9.17 8.12 -0.11
N SER A 81 -9.25 9.44 0.05
CA SER A 81 -10.52 10.17 0.06
C SER A 81 -10.47 11.41 -0.82
N ALA A 82 -11.58 11.68 -1.52
CA ALA A 82 -11.78 12.91 -2.26
C ALA A 82 -12.06 14.07 -1.27
N ARG A 83 -11.45 15.24 -1.52
CA ARG A 83 -11.70 16.45 -0.71
C ARG A 83 -13.13 16.96 -0.84
N THR A 84 -13.72 16.83 -2.02
CA THR A 84 -15.10 17.19 -2.33
C THR A 84 -15.90 15.90 -2.44
N ALA A 85 -16.71 15.59 -1.42
CA ALA A 85 -17.61 14.45 -1.46
C ALA A 85 -18.71 14.71 -2.51
N VAL A 86 -18.54 14.17 -3.71
CA VAL A 86 -19.65 14.04 -4.68
C VAL A 86 -20.52 12.87 -4.21
N PRO A 87 -21.86 13.04 -4.13
CA PRO A 87 -22.75 11.95 -3.71
C PRO A 87 -22.61 10.73 -4.64
N PRO A 88 -22.68 9.50 -4.10
CA PRO A 88 -22.33 8.30 -4.86
C PRO A 88 -23.31 8.04 -6.00
N VAL A 89 -22.78 7.86 -7.21
CA VAL A 89 -23.45 7.08 -8.27
C VAL A 89 -23.13 5.60 -8.00
N ARG A 90 -24.17 4.80 -7.68
CA ARG A 90 -24.13 3.31 -7.54
C ARG A 90 -23.27 2.64 -8.63
N ARG A 91 -22.59 1.49 -8.51
CA ARG A 91 -22.29 0.44 -7.50
C ARG A 91 -20.98 -0.24 -7.99
N HIS A 92 -20.05 -0.60 -7.11
CA HIS A 92 -19.15 -1.76 -7.35
C HIS A 92 -19.05 -2.63 -6.10
N ARG A 93 -19.54 -3.87 -6.22
CA ARG A 93 -19.41 -4.95 -5.24
C ARG A 93 -18.09 -5.71 -5.48
N ARG A 94 -16.92 -5.08 -5.26
CA ARG A 94 -15.64 -5.79 -5.44
C ARG A 94 -14.77 -5.88 -4.18
N TRP A 95 -15.17 -5.22 -3.10
CA TRP A 95 -14.35 -5.03 -1.91
C TRP A 95 -14.78 -5.86 -0.69
N ALA A 96 -15.84 -6.66 -0.81
CA ALA A 96 -16.35 -7.52 0.27
C ALA A 96 -15.83 -8.97 0.22
N CYS A 97 -14.99 -9.34 -0.76
CA CYS A 97 -14.40 -10.69 -0.90
C CYS A 97 -12.93 -10.71 -0.45
N TRP A 98 -12.66 -10.26 0.76
CA TRP A 98 -11.44 -10.57 1.50
C TRP A 98 -11.84 -11.17 2.85
N SER A 99 -12.49 -12.33 2.78
CA SER A 99 -12.67 -13.36 3.82
C SER A 99 -12.95 -14.67 3.10
#